data_AF-A0A842KXH8-F1
#
_entry.id   AF-A0A842KXH8-F1
#
_cell.length_a   1.000
_cell.length_b   1.000
_cell.length_c   1.000
_cell.angle_alpha   90.00
_cell.angle_beta   90.00
_cell.angle_gamma   90.00
#
_symmetry.space_group_name_H-M   'P 1'
#
loop_
_entity.id
_entity.type
_entity.pdbx_description
1 polymer ?
#
loop_
_entity_poly.entity_id
_entity_poly.type
_entity_poly.pdbx_seq_one_letter_code
_entity_poly.pdbx_strand_id
1 'polypeptide(L)'
;MPRFTPSLFKKLSRKDIENIREAIKAKKYWKMDKTKIYTIILSRARIKVKDNFLVKTVSNGKVEVLPQPAKYCRKYRILVFDREKNVGLSVLTWNAFTEIMKNYNKLILELSNSGLLPPYINMRVLIKLKKEYEK
;
A
#
# COMPACT_ATOMS: atom_id res chain seq x y z
N MET A 1 -24.55 0.54 -17.75
CA MET A 1 -23.09 0.74 -17.96
C MET A 1 -22.34 -0.52 -17.51
N PRO A 2 -21.58 -1.19 -18.39
CA PRO A 2 -20.76 -2.32 -17.97
C PRO A 2 -19.72 -1.82 -16.97
N ARG A 3 -19.79 -2.28 -15.72
CA ARG A 3 -18.78 -1.97 -14.69
C ARG A 3 -17.50 -2.68 -15.09
N PHE A 4 -16.58 -1.98 -15.75
CA PHE A 4 -15.25 -2.51 -16.06
C PHE A 4 -14.62 -3.07 -14.78
N THR A 5 -14.48 -4.40 -14.72
CA THR A 5 -13.76 -5.07 -13.64
C THR A 5 -12.30 -4.62 -13.72
N PRO A 6 -11.77 -3.95 -12.68
CA PRO A 6 -10.38 -3.50 -12.65
C PRO A 6 -9.45 -4.67 -12.96
N SER A 7 -8.42 -4.46 -13.80
CA SER A 7 -7.50 -5.54 -14.19
C SER A 7 -6.81 -6.22 -13.01
N LEU A 8 -6.69 -5.52 -11.87
CA LEU A 8 -6.20 -6.08 -10.61
C LEU A 8 -7.11 -7.21 -10.09
N PHE A 9 -8.43 -7.08 -10.22
CA PHE A 9 -9.40 -8.05 -9.71
C PHE A 9 -9.35 -9.38 -10.47
N LYS A 10 -8.82 -9.41 -11.71
CA LYS A 10 -8.60 -10.66 -12.45
C LYS A 10 -7.62 -11.62 -11.76
N LYS A 11 -6.76 -11.10 -10.88
CA LYS A 11 -5.73 -11.87 -10.16
C LYS A 11 -6.05 -12.06 -8.68
N LEU A 12 -7.23 -11.64 -8.23
CA LEU A 12 -7.66 -11.73 -6.84
C LEU A 12 -8.83 -12.69 -6.71
N SER A 13 -8.93 -13.33 -5.54
CA SER A 13 -10.08 -14.15 -5.21
C SER A 13 -11.34 -13.27 -5.08
N ARG A 14 -12.53 -13.86 -5.24
CA ARG A 14 -13.80 -13.14 -5.00
C ARG A 14 -13.86 -12.57 -3.58
N LYS A 15 -13.39 -13.34 -2.59
CA LYS A 15 -13.30 -12.94 -1.18
C LYS A 15 -12.41 -11.71 -1.00
N ASP A 16 -11.26 -11.65 -1.67
CA ASP A 16 -10.38 -10.47 -1.59
C ASP A 16 -11.02 -9.23 -2.21
N ILE A 17 -11.73 -9.40 -3.33
CA ILE A 17 -12.45 -8.30 -3.97
C ILE A 17 -13.54 -7.74 -3.04
N GLU A 18 -14.26 -8.62 -2.36
CA GLU A 18 -15.27 -8.24 -1.38
C GLU A 18 -14.66 -7.51 -0.18
N ASN A 19 -13.60 -8.06 0.41
CA ASN A 19 -12.85 -7.42 1.48
C ASN A 19 -12.37 -6.00 1.09
N ILE A 20 -11.87 -5.82 -0.14
CA ILE A 20 -11.48 -4.50 -0.65
C ILE A 20 -12.67 -3.54 -0.70
N ARG A 21 -13.82 -4.01 -1.20
CA ARG A 21 -15.03 -3.17 -1.32
C ARG A 21 -15.57 -2.76 0.05
N GLU A 22 -15.62 -3.70 0.99
CA GLU A 22 -16.04 -3.43 2.36
C GLU A 22 -15.08 -2.47 3.05
N ALA A 23 -13.77 -2.68 2.91
CA ALA A 23 -12.76 -1.78 3.46
C ALA A 23 -12.91 -0.35 2.91
N ILE A 24 -13.23 -0.19 1.62
CA ILE A 24 -13.49 1.14 1.02
C ILE A 24 -14.75 1.76 1.61
N LYS A 25 -15.86 1.02 1.69
CA LYS A 25 -17.13 1.53 2.24
C LYS A 25 -16.97 1.99 3.69
N ALA A 26 -16.26 1.20 4.49
CA ALA A 26 -16.00 1.47 5.90
C ALA A 26 -14.87 2.49 6.15
N LYS A 27 -14.26 3.05 5.10
CA LYS A 27 -13.07 3.92 5.19
C LYS A 27 -11.92 3.29 6.02
N LYS A 28 -11.76 1.97 5.90
CA LYS A 28 -10.86 1.17 6.74
C LYS A 28 -9.38 1.45 6.44
N TYR A 29 -8.58 1.35 7.49
CA TYR A 29 -7.12 1.30 7.46
C TYR A 29 -6.64 0.28 8.49
N TRP A 30 -5.36 -0.10 8.41
CA TRP A 30 -4.72 -1.02 9.36
C TRP A 30 -3.51 -0.35 9.97
N LYS A 31 -3.34 -0.42 11.29
CA LYS A 31 -2.20 0.19 11.98
C LYS A 31 -0.97 -0.70 11.86
N MET A 32 0.18 -0.09 11.57
CA MET A 32 1.49 -0.73 11.73
C MET A 32 2.03 -0.44 13.13
N ASP A 33 2.04 0.84 13.49
CA ASP A 33 2.44 1.37 14.79
C ASP A 33 1.60 2.62 15.13
N LYS A 34 2.14 3.51 15.98
CA LYS A 34 1.47 4.77 16.35
C LYS A 34 1.37 5.76 15.18
N THR A 35 2.33 5.81 14.26
CA THR A 35 2.41 6.85 13.22
C THR A 35 2.11 6.31 11.82
N LYS A 36 2.44 5.05 11.55
CA LYS A 36 2.36 4.38 10.26
C LYS A 36 1.14 3.47 10.15
N ILE A 37 0.52 3.51 8.97
CA ILE A 37 -0.66 2.72 8.65
C ILE A 37 -0.56 2.15 7.23
N TYR A 38 -1.35 1.10 7.00
CA TYR A 38 -1.73 0.64 5.67
C TYR A 38 -3.09 1.23 5.29
N THR A 39 -3.19 1.79 4.08
CA THR A 39 -4.46 2.30 3.53
C THR A 39 -4.63 1.93 2.07
N ILE A 40 -5.87 1.86 1.59
CA ILE A 40 -6.15 1.52 0.19
C ILE A 40 -6.02 2.75 -0.69
N ILE A 41 -5.33 2.59 -1.82
CA ILE A 41 -5.18 3.59 -2.86
C ILE A 41 -6.43 3.64 -3.75
N LEU A 42 -6.96 4.85 -3.98
CA LEU A 42 -8.15 5.10 -4.79
C LEU A 42 -7.86 5.74 -6.16
N SER A 43 -6.66 6.30 -6.36
CA SER A 43 -6.25 6.90 -7.63
C SER A 43 -4.82 6.52 -8.03
N ARG A 44 -4.42 6.86 -9.25
CA ARG A 44 -2.99 6.92 -9.60
C ARG A 44 -2.38 8.20 -9.01
N ALA A 45 -1.07 8.17 -8.74
CA ALA A 45 -0.32 9.35 -8.30
C ALA A 45 0.25 10.07 -9.52
N ARG A 46 -0.58 10.90 -10.19
CA ARG A 46 -0.20 11.61 -11.43
C ARG A 46 0.04 13.10 -11.25
N ILE A 47 -0.48 13.67 -10.17
CA ILE A 47 -0.41 15.12 -9.91
C ILE A 47 0.85 15.36 -9.08
N LYS A 48 1.83 16.06 -9.64
CA LYS A 48 3.05 16.46 -8.94
C LYS A 48 2.75 17.69 -8.07
N VAL A 49 3.25 17.70 -6.84
CA VAL A 49 3.18 18.82 -5.90
C VAL A 49 4.55 18.95 -5.25
N LYS A 50 5.24 20.07 -5.49
CA LYS A 50 6.67 20.23 -5.15
C LYS A 50 7.47 19.03 -5.68
N ASP A 51 8.16 18.31 -4.81
CA ASP A 51 8.96 17.13 -5.14
C ASP A 51 8.20 15.80 -5.00
N ASN A 52 6.93 15.84 -4.61
CA ASN A 52 6.11 14.66 -4.34
C ASN A 52 4.95 14.53 -5.35
N PHE A 53 4.18 13.45 -5.19
CA PHE A 53 2.97 13.20 -5.97
C PHE A 53 1.75 13.00 -5.07
N LEU A 54 0.60 13.51 -5.49
CA LEU A 54 -0.66 13.31 -4.77
C LEU A 54 -1.36 12.03 -5.21
N VAL A 55 -1.81 11.26 -4.23
CA VAL A 55 -2.69 10.11 -4.41
C VAL A 55 -3.92 10.20 -3.52
N LYS A 56 -5.08 9.75 -4.01
CA LYS A 56 -6.27 9.57 -3.18
C LYS A 56 -6.18 8.24 -2.43
N THR A 57 -6.48 8.24 -1.14
CA THR A 57 -6.56 7.06 -0.28
C THR A 57 -7.92 6.96 0.38
N VAL A 58 -8.24 5.78 0.90
CA VAL A 58 -9.50 5.50 1.57
C VAL A 58 -9.64 6.26 2.89
N SER A 59 -8.60 6.22 3.73
CA SER A 59 -8.68 6.72 5.11
C SER A 59 -8.30 8.19 5.26
N ASN A 60 -7.42 8.73 4.41
CA ASN A 60 -6.79 10.04 4.62
C ASN A 60 -7.07 11.03 3.47
N GLY A 61 -7.98 10.72 2.55
CA GLY A 61 -8.34 11.64 1.48
C GLY A 61 -7.23 11.76 0.44
N LYS A 62 -6.51 12.88 0.38
CA LYS A 62 -5.36 13.09 -0.51
C LYS A 62 -4.08 13.08 0.32
N VAL A 63 -3.12 12.26 -0.07
CA VAL A 63 -1.81 12.17 0.61
C VAL A 63 -0.69 12.37 -0.40
N GLU A 64 0.42 12.92 0.06
CA GLU A 64 1.66 12.98 -0.70
C GLU A 64 2.37 11.64 -0.70
N VAL A 65 3.05 11.32 -1.79
CA VAL A 65 3.78 10.08 -2.00
C VAL A 65 5.11 10.44 -2.65
N LEU A 66 6.19 9.83 -2.15
CA LEU A 66 7.53 10.04 -2.69
C LEU A 66 7.57 9.65 -4.19
N PRO A 67 8.47 10.25 -4.99
CA PRO A 67 8.58 9.96 -6.43
C PRO A 67 8.74 8.47 -6.77
N GLN A 68 9.55 7.74 -6.01
CA GLN A 68 9.84 6.33 -6.25
C GLN A 68 8.61 5.42 -6.04
N PRO A 69 7.83 5.50 -4.95
CA PRO A 69 6.59 4.74 -4.81
C PRO A 69 5.45 5.22 -5.72
N ALA A 70 5.42 6.50 -6.11
CA ALA A 70 4.32 7.10 -6.89
C ALA A 70 4.02 6.36 -8.21
N LYS A 71 5.06 5.90 -8.93
CA LYS A 71 4.90 5.12 -10.19
C LYS A 71 4.12 3.81 -10.01
N TYR A 72 4.04 3.30 -8.78
CA TYR A 72 3.33 2.07 -8.46
C TYR A 72 1.94 2.29 -7.88
N CYS A 73 1.55 3.55 -7.59
CA CYS A 73 0.20 3.86 -7.12
C CYS A 73 -0.84 3.51 -8.19
N ARG A 74 -1.67 2.51 -7.88
CA ARG A 74 -2.81 2.10 -8.70
C ARG A 74 -3.99 1.80 -7.77
N LYS A 75 -5.20 2.03 -8.29
CA LYS A 75 -6.45 1.79 -7.55
C LYS A 75 -6.46 0.36 -6.97
N TYR A 76 -6.89 0.23 -5.72
CA TYR A 76 -6.99 -1.00 -4.93
C TYR A 76 -5.67 -1.63 -4.48
N ARG A 77 -4.54 -0.96 -4.68
CA ARG A 77 -3.28 -1.32 -4.00
C ARG A 77 -3.25 -0.74 -2.60
N ILE A 78 -2.31 -1.22 -1.79
CA ILE A 78 -2.09 -0.72 -0.44
C ILE A 78 -0.96 0.31 -0.46
N LEU A 79 -1.12 1.40 0.28
CA LEU A 79 -0.09 2.37 0.58
C LEU A 79 0.37 2.17 2.02
N VAL A 80 1.68 2.13 2.23
CA VAL A 80 2.31 2.34 3.53
C VAL A 80 2.44 3.85 3.72
N PHE A 81 1.75 4.38 4.72
CA PHE A 81 1.61 5.82 4.94
C PHE A 81 2.11 6.19 6.33
N ASP A 82 3.04 7.13 6.39
CA ASP A 82 3.48 7.77 7.63
C ASP A 82 2.63 9.02 7.86
N ARG A 83 1.80 8.97 8.91
CA ARG A 83 0.86 10.06 9.23
C ARG A 83 1.55 11.27 9.84
N GLU A 84 2.65 11.06 10.55
CA GLU A 84 3.39 12.13 11.20
C GLU A 84 4.10 12.99 10.16
N LYS A 85 4.74 12.34 9.19
CA LYS A 85 5.39 13.00 8.05
C LYS A 85 4.44 13.33 6.89
N ASN A 86 3.18 12.91 7.00
CA ASN A 86 2.15 13.03 5.96
C ASN A 86 2.61 12.54 4.57
N VAL A 87 3.34 11.41 4.52
CA VAL A 87 3.95 10.91 3.29
C VAL A 87 3.79 9.39 3.09
N GLY A 88 3.50 9.01 1.85
CA GLY A 88 3.45 7.63 1.38
C GLY A 88 4.85 7.09 1.07
N LEU A 89 5.24 6.04 1.78
CA LEU A 89 6.58 5.45 1.74
C LEU A 89 6.71 4.32 0.73
N SER A 90 5.69 3.46 0.60
CA SER A 90 5.74 2.27 -0.25
C SER A 90 4.34 1.86 -0.73
N VAL A 91 4.29 1.12 -1.84
CA VAL A 91 3.05 0.55 -2.38
C VAL A 91 3.11 -0.98 -2.35
N LEU A 92 2.10 -1.62 -1.79
CA LEU A 92 1.98 -3.08 -1.74
C LEU A 92 0.91 -3.60 -2.70
N THR A 93 1.14 -4.77 -3.28
CA THR A 93 0.04 -5.57 -3.84
C THR A 93 -0.80 -6.18 -2.73
N TRP A 94 -2.08 -6.46 -3.00
CA TRP A 94 -2.98 -7.06 -2.01
C TRP A 94 -2.45 -8.39 -1.44
N ASN A 95 -1.98 -9.31 -2.28
CA ASN A 95 -1.43 -10.60 -1.83
C ASN A 95 -0.21 -10.41 -0.91
N ALA A 96 0.66 -9.46 -1.22
CA ALA A 96 1.80 -9.15 -0.36
C ALA A 96 1.33 -8.54 0.98
N PHE A 97 0.35 -7.64 0.94
CA PHE A 97 -0.24 -7.08 2.15
C PHE A 97 -0.87 -8.15 3.05
N THR A 98 -1.65 -9.08 2.49
CA THR A 98 -2.24 -10.17 3.27
C THR A 98 -1.20 -11.06 3.92
N GLU A 99 -0.09 -11.32 3.24
CA GLU A 99 1.01 -12.11 3.79
C GLU A 99 1.78 -11.34 4.89
N ILE A 100 2.04 -10.04 4.66
CA ILE A 100 2.65 -9.14 5.63
C ILE A 100 1.83 -9.09 6.93
N MET A 101 0.51 -8.93 6.81
CA MET A 101 -0.38 -8.84 7.97
C MET A 101 -0.38 -10.11 8.82
N LYS A 102 -0.09 -11.28 8.23
CA LYS A 102 -0.03 -12.56 8.95
C LYS A 102 1.32 -12.74 9.64
N ASN A 103 2.40 -12.52 8.91
CA ASN A 103 3.71 -13.07 9.28
C ASN A 103 4.82 -12.02 9.37
N TYR A 104 4.70 -10.87 8.70
CA TYR A 104 5.84 -9.99 8.43
C TYR A 104 5.61 -8.52 8.79
N ASN A 105 4.58 -8.20 9.57
CA ASN A 105 4.28 -6.80 9.91
C ASN A 105 5.43 -6.12 10.67
N LYS A 106 6.11 -6.85 11.57
CA LYS A 106 7.27 -6.34 12.32
C LYS A 106 8.45 -6.00 11.40
N LEU A 107 8.78 -6.89 10.47
CA LEU A 107 9.84 -6.67 9.46
C LEU A 107 9.57 -5.42 8.61
N ILE A 108 8.34 -5.27 8.11
CA ILE A 108 7.96 -4.11 7.29
C ILE A 108 8.02 -2.81 8.10
N LEU A 109 7.65 -2.86 9.38
CA LEU A 109 7.76 -1.72 10.28
C LEU A 109 9.24 -1.33 10.50
N GLU A 110 10.12 -2.29 10.80
CA GLU A 110 11.55 -2.05 10.98
C GLU A 110 12.19 -1.43 9.72
N LEU A 111 11.94 -2.02 8.55
CA LEU A 111 12.37 -1.47 7.25
C LEU A 111 11.87 -0.04 7.03
N SER A 112 10.64 0.26 7.43
CA SER A 112 10.06 1.60 7.30
C SER A 112 10.73 2.62 8.23
N ASN A 113 11.13 2.21 9.43
CA ASN A 113 11.80 3.08 10.40
C ASN A 113 13.24 3.37 9.99
N SER A 114 13.94 2.38 9.42
CA SER A 114 15.32 2.51 8.95
C SER A 114 15.44 3.19 7.58
N GLY A 115 14.32 3.56 6.94
CA GLY A 115 14.33 4.17 5.60
C GLY A 115 14.73 3.22 4.46
N LEU A 116 14.78 1.91 4.73
CA LEU A 116 15.18 0.86 3.78
C LEU A 116 13.99 0.18 3.09
N LEU A 117 12.77 0.63 3.37
CA LEU A 117 11.56 0.05 2.80
C LEU A 117 11.53 0.24 1.27
N PRO A 118 11.45 -0.86 0.48
CA PRO A 118 11.37 -0.74 -0.97
C PRO A 118 10.14 0.06 -1.42
N PRO A 119 10.22 0.83 -2.52
CA PRO A 119 9.11 1.65 -2.99
C PRO A 119 7.90 0.84 -3.48
N TYR A 120 8.10 -0.45 -3.79
CA TYR A 120 7.04 -1.36 -4.19
C TYR A 120 7.29 -2.79 -3.73
N ILE A 121 6.29 -3.39 -3.11
CA ILE A 121 6.36 -4.75 -2.58
C ILE A 121 5.24 -5.59 -3.19
N ASN A 122 5.65 -6.54 -4.02
CA ASN A 122 4.83 -7.67 -4.44
C ASN A 122 5.34 -8.94 -3.73
N MET A 123 4.70 -10.09 -3.98
CA MET A 123 5.14 -11.36 -3.37
C MET A 123 6.60 -11.71 -3.67
N ARG A 124 7.13 -11.40 -4.86
CA ARG A 124 8.54 -11.69 -5.21
C ARG A 124 9.50 -10.86 -4.36
N VAL A 125 9.22 -9.56 -4.21
CA VAL A 125 10.01 -8.66 -3.36
C VAL A 125 9.92 -9.10 -1.91
N LEU A 126 8.72 -9.45 -1.43
CA LEU A 126 8.54 -9.92 -0.05
C LEU A 126 9.36 -11.19 0.24
N ILE A 127 9.36 -12.17 -0.68
CA ILE A 127 10.18 -13.38 -0.55
C ILE A 127 11.66 -13.05 -0.51
N LYS A 128 12.12 -12.08 -1.31
CA LYS A 128 13.51 -11.64 -1.30
C LYS A 128 13.89 -10.99 0.04
N LEU A 129 13.06 -10.06 0.53
CA LEU A 129 13.27 -9.40 1.82
C LEU A 129 13.34 -10.43 2.97
N LYS A 130 12.46 -11.43 2.96
CA LYS A 130 12.50 -12.53 3.94
C LYS A 130 13.88 -13.21 3.97
N LYS A 131 14.38 -13.61 2.80
CA LYS A 131 15.68 -14.31 2.70
C LYS A 131 16.87 -13.45 3.15
N GLU A 132 16.76 -12.13 3.05
CA GLU A 132 17.81 -11.21 3.47
C GLU A 132 17.80 -10.96 4.99
N TYR A 133 16.63 -11.07 5.63
CA TYR A 133 16.45 -10.82 7.06
C TYR A 133 16.47 -12.07 7.96
N GLU A 134 16.34 -13.26 7.37
CA GLU A 134 16.52 -14.55 8.08
C GLU A 134 17.98 -15.04 8.07
N LYS A 135 18.91 -14.25 7.50
CA LYS A 135 20.36 -14.48 7.58
C LYS A 135 20.95 -13.71 8.74
#